data_AF-A0A7J8P1U1-F1
#
_entry.id   AF-A0A7J8P1U1-F1
#
_cell.length_a   1.000
_cell.length_b   1.000
_cell.length_c   1.000
_cell.angle_alpha   90.00
_cell.angle_beta   90.00
_cell.angle_gamma   90.00
#
_symmetry.space_group_name_H-M   'P 1'
#
loop_
_entity.id
_entity.type
_entity.pdbx_description
1 polymer ?
#
loop_
_entity_poly.entity_id
_entity_poly.type
_entity_poly.pdbx_seq_one_letter_code
_entity_poly.pdbx_strand_id
1 'polypeptide(L)'
;MEDESSHSIKLVNFVSEQQLDEAKRTRGERIEDGTAQRDRPLYEILKENKDKKDAEFNERFKHRPPKALDEDETEFLDKLVM
;
A
#
# COMPACT_ATOMS: atom_id res chain seq x y z
N MET A 1 21.65 -4.38 2.81
CA MET A 1 20.58 -5.21 3.41
C MET A 1 20.02 -4.40 4.57
N GLU A 2 19.02 -3.56 4.34
CA GLU A 2 18.61 -2.55 5.34
C GLU A 2 17.12 -2.16 5.25
N ASP A 3 16.23 -3.14 5.07
CA ASP A 3 14.77 -2.89 4.95
C ASP A 3 13.91 -3.83 5.83
N GLU A 4 14.37 -4.16 7.04
CA GLU A 4 13.68 -5.11 7.94
C GLU A 4 13.40 -4.53 9.35
N SER A 5 13.21 -3.21 9.52
CA SER A 5 13.05 -2.63 10.89
C SER A 5 11.94 -1.61 11.12
N SER A 6 11.08 -1.28 10.14
CA SER A 6 10.03 -0.25 10.32
C SER A 6 8.60 -0.78 10.45
N HIS A 7 8.41 -2.02 10.90
CA HIS A 7 7.07 -2.49 11.26
C HIS A 7 6.63 -1.83 12.58
N SER A 8 6.04 -0.64 12.50
CA SER A 8 5.40 0.04 13.63
C SER A 8 4.46 -0.93 14.33
N ILE A 9 4.62 -1.12 15.64
CA ILE A 9 3.73 -1.96 16.46
C ILE A 9 2.31 -1.42 16.28
N LYS A 10 1.47 -2.17 15.57
CA LYS A 10 0.07 -1.81 15.37
C LYS A 10 -0.67 -2.08 16.67
N LEU A 11 -1.03 -1.01 17.37
CA LEU A 11 -1.96 -1.10 18.48
C LEU A 11 -3.32 -1.56 17.91
N VAL A 12 -3.75 -2.77 18.26
CA VAL A 12 -5.06 -3.31 17.88
C VAL A 12 -6.01 -3.21 19.06
N ASN A 13 -7.26 -2.82 18.78
CA ASN A 13 -8.32 -2.81 19.79
C ASN A 13 -8.97 -4.19 19.83
N PHE A 14 -8.85 -4.87 20.97
CA PHE A 14 -9.54 -6.15 21.19
C PHE A 14 -10.99 -5.89 21.60
N VAL A 15 -11.90 -6.66 21.01
CA VAL A 15 -13.34 -6.61 21.29
C VAL A 15 -13.77 -8.00 21.74
N SER A 16 -14.68 -8.09 22.70
CA SER A 16 -15.24 -9.38 23.11
C SER A 16 -16.22 -9.92 22.05
N GLU A 17 -16.47 -11.24 22.09
CA GLU A 17 -17.44 -11.89 21.19
C GLU A 17 -18.85 -11.28 21.31
N GLN A 18 -19.29 -10.99 22.55
CA GLN A 18 -20.59 -10.36 22.80
C GLN A 18 -20.67 -8.95 22.18
N GLN A 19 -19.61 -8.15 22.31
CA GLN A 19 -19.54 -6.83 21.69
C GLN A 19 -19.54 -6.91 20.16
N LEU A 20 -18.90 -7.94 19.60
CA LEU A 20 -18.89 -8.18 18.16
C LEU A 20 -20.30 -8.52 17.64
N ASP A 21 -21.03 -9.38 18.35
CA ASP A 21 -22.41 -9.76 17.98
C ASP A 21 -23.38 -8.58 18.06
N GLU A 22 -23.26 -7.74 19.09
CA GLU A 22 -24.05 -6.51 19.21
C GLU A 22 -23.72 -5.51 18.09
N ALA A 23 -22.43 -5.36 17.74
CA ALA A 23 -22.02 -4.51 16.63
C ALA A 23 -22.59 -5.01 15.30
N LYS A 24 -22.56 -6.33 15.06
CA LYS A 24 -23.17 -6.94 13.86
C LYS A 24 -24.68 -6.70 13.81
N ARG A 25 -25.39 -6.85 14.93
CA ARG A 25 -26.85 -6.63 15.00
C ARG A 25 -27.26 -5.18 14.78
N THR A 26 -26.49 -4.23 15.31
CA THR A 26 -26.85 -2.81 15.26
C THR A 26 -26.40 -2.12 13.98
N ARG A 27 -25.19 -2.43 13.51
CA ARG A 27 -24.51 -1.73 12.42
C ARG A 27 -24.49 -2.50 11.10
N GLY A 28 -24.77 -3.80 11.14
CA GLY A 28 -24.61 -4.73 10.03
C GLY A 28 -23.16 -5.16 9.81
N GLU A 29 -22.96 -6.23 9.05
CA GLU A 29 -21.64 -6.70 8.64
C GLU A 29 -21.00 -5.73 7.64
N ARG A 30 -19.71 -5.39 7.86
CA ARG A 30 -18.94 -4.47 7.03
C ARG A 30 -17.57 -5.07 6.70
N ILE A 31 -17.08 -4.73 5.52
CA ILE A 31 -15.79 -5.22 5.02
C ILE A 31 -14.62 -4.54 5.77
N GLU A 32 -14.79 -3.27 6.15
CA GLU A 32 -13.73 -2.44 6.73
C GLU A 32 -13.35 -2.83 8.17
N ASP A 33 -14.31 -3.34 8.94
CA ASP A 33 -14.08 -3.84 10.31
C ASP A 33 -13.92 -5.36 10.36
N GLY A 34 -13.84 -6.01 9.19
CA GLY A 34 -13.64 -7.46 9.06
C GLY A 34 -14.83 -8.30 9.50
N THR A 35 -16.01 -7.70 9.73
CA THR A 35 -17.21 -8.43 10.14
C THR A 35 -17.94 -9.08 8.96
N ALA A 36 -17.75 -8.57 7.74
CA ALA A 36 -18.22 -9.18 6.50
C ALA A 36 -17.09 -9.89 5.74
N GLN A 37 -17.42 -11.01 5.10
CA GLN A 37 -16.56 -11.60 4.08
C GLN A 37 -16.58 -10.74 2.82
N ARG A 38 -15.44 -10.67 2.12
CA ARG A 38 -15.40 -10.06 0.78
C ARG A 38 -15.85 -11.11 -0.23
N ASP A 39 -16.71 -10.71 -1.16
CA ASP A 39 -17.15 -11.58 -2.27
C ASP A 39 -15.99 -12.01 -3.18
N ARG A 40 -14.91 -11.21 -3.21
CA ARG A 40 -13.72 -11.44 -4.02
C ARG A 40 -12.54 -11.90 -3.16
N PRO A 41 -11.74 -12.88 -3.62
CA PRO A 41 -10.56 -13.33 -2.91
C PRO A 41 -9.54 -12.19 -2.77
N LEU A 42 -8.85 -12.15 -1.63
CA LEU A 42 -7.89 -11.09 -1.31
C LEU A 42 -6.80 -10.94 -2.38
N TYR A 43 -6.35 -12.07 -2.96
CA TYR A 43 -5.36 -12.07 -4.04
C TYR A 43 -5.77 -11.23 -5.25
N GLU A 44 -7.02 -11.34 -5.70
CA GLU A 44 -7.52 -10.58 -6.85
C GLU A 44 -7.56 -9.09 -6.54
N ILE A 45 -8.02 -8.72 -5.34
CA ILE A 45 -8.06 -7.32 -4.90
C ILE A 45 -6.65 -6.71 -4.85
N LEU A 46 -5.69 -7.46 -4.29
CA LEU A 46 -4.30 -6.99 -4.21
C LEU A 46 -3.66 -6.89 -5.60
N LYS A 47 -3.97 -7.82 -6.50
CA LYS A 47 -3.52 -7.80 -7.88
C LYS A 47 -4.08 -6.59 -8.64
N GLU A 48 -5.39 -6.36 -8.59
CA GLU A 48 -6.04 -5.19 -9.20
C GLU A 48 -5.43 -3.87 -8.69
N ASN A 49 -5.20 -3.76 -7.37
CA ASN A 49 -4.60 -2.58 -6.76
C ASN A 49 -3.14 -2.37 -7.21
N LYS A 50 -2.38 -3.46 -7.36
CA LYS A 50 -1.01 -3.41 -7.88
C LYS A 50 -1.01 -2.94 -9.33
N ASP A 51 -1.81 -3.59 -10.18
CA ASP A 51 -1.88 -3.28 -11.61
C ASP A 51 -2.31 -1.82 -11.84
N LYS A 52 -3.27 -1.31 -11.04
CA LYS A 52 -3.67 0.10 -11.06
C LYS A 52 -2.53 1.04 -10.67
N LYS A 53 -1.83 0.76 -9.57
CA LYS A 53 -0.67 1.57 -9.13
C LYS A 53 0.46 1.55 -10.16
N ASP A 54 0.75 0.38 -10.74
CA ASP A 54 1.77 0.23 -11.77
C ASP A 54 1.38 1.00 -13.04
N ALA A 55 0.11 1.00 -13.42
CA ALA A 55 -0.40 1.79 -14.54
C ALA A 55 -0.30 3.30 -14.28
N GLU A 56 -0.76 3.78 -13.12
CA GLU A 56 -0.67 5.19 -12.70
C GLU A 56 0.80 5.65 -12.62
N PHE A 57 1.68 4.79 -12.10
CA PHE A 57 3.12 5.02 -12.07
C PHE A 57 3.66 5.18 -13.49
N ASN A 58 3.43 4.19 -14.37
CA ASN A 58 3.93 4.23 -15.74
C ASN A 58 3.40 5.43 -16.54
N GLU A 59 2.13 5.83 -16.35
CA GLU A 59 1.57 7.01 -16.98
C GLU A 59 2.23 8.31 -16.48
N ARG A 60 2.54 8.40 -15.18
CA ARG A 60 3.27 9.53 -14.58
C ARG A 60 4.71 9.66 -15.08
N PHE A 61 5.33 8.59 -15.57
CA PHE A 61 6.64 8.62 -16.21
C PHE A 61 6.59 8.89 -17.72
N LYS A 62 5.46 8.60 -18.40
CA LYS A 62 5.27 8.94 -19.82
C LYS A 62 5.10 10.43 -20.06
N HIS A 63 4.55 11.16 -19.10
CA HIS A 63 4.22 12.59 -19.25
C HIS A 63 5.14 13.55 -18.50
N ARG A 64 6.10 13.04 -17.72
CA ARG A 64 7.21 13.89 -17.28
C ARG A 64 8.23 13.95 -18.42
N PRO A 65 8.57 15.15 -18.94
CA PRO A 65 9.79 15.30 -19.70
C PRO A 65 10.91 14.62 -18.91
N PRO A 66 11.85 13.91 -19.57
CA PRO A 66 12.97 13.29 -18.87
C PRO A 66 13.53 14.34 -17.91
N LYS A 67 13.41 14.06 -16.60
CA LYS A 67 14.04 14.89 -15.58
C LYS A 67 15.52 14.77 -15.93
N ALA A 68 16.09 15.83 -16.51
CA ALA A 68 17.52 15.89 -16.65
C ALA A 68 18.09 15.66 -15.24
N LEU A 69 19.07 14.76 -15.13
CA LEU A 69 19.84 14.62 -13.91
C LEU A 69 20.32 16.02 -13.52
N ASP A 70 20.10 16.42 -12.28
CA ASP A 70 20.60 17.71 -11.80
C ASP A 70 22.13 17.72 -11.88
N GLU A 71 22.75 18.91 -11.92
CA GLU A 71 24.21 19.03 -12.05
C GLU A 71 24.92 18.20 -10.96
N ASP A 72 24.37 18.20 -9.74
CA ASP A 72 24.84 17.40 -8.60
C ASP A 72 24.70 15.88 -8.80
N GLU A 73 23.64 15.41 -9.48
CA GLU A 73 23.39 13.99 -9.73
C GLU A 73 24.33 13.46 -10.84
N THR A 74 24.65 14.29 -11.84
CA THR A 74 25.63 13.94 -12.87
C THR A 74 27.06 13.86 -12.33
N GLU A 75 27.45 14.79 -11.44
CA GLU A 75 28.78 14.80 -10.83
C GLU A 75 28.99 13.59 -9.90
N PHE A 76 27.94 13.12 -9.23
CA PHE A 76 27.98 11.90 -8.43
C PHE A 76 28.26 10.65 -9.28
N LEU A 77 27.62 10.52 -10.45
CA LEU A 77 27.85 9.39 -11.36
C LEU A 77 29.22 9.44 -12.03
N ASP A 78 29.70 10.64 -12.39
CA ASP A 78 31.01 10.81 -13.04
C ASP A 78 32.16 10.44 -12.10
N LYS A 79 32.01 10.72 -10.79
CA LYS A 79 32.92 10.26 -9.73
C LYS A 79 32.94 8.74 -9.53
N LEU A 80 31.89 8.04 -9.95
CA LEU A 80 31.74 6.59 -9.80
C LEU A 80 32.25 5.80 -11.02
N VAL A 81 32.42 6.48 -12.16
CA VAL A 81 32.90 5.91 -13.43
C VAL A 81 34.43 6.08 -13.61
N MET A 82 35.10 6.78 -12.69
CA MET A 82 36.56 6.74 -12.49
C MET A 82 36.98 5.76 -11.40
#